data_AF-A0A0S8Z9Z8-F1
#
_entry.id   AF-A0A0S8Z9Z8-F1
#
_cell.length_a   1.000
_cell.length_b   1.000
_cell.length_c   1.000
_cell.angle_alpha   90.00
_cell.angle_beta   90.00
_cell.angle_gamma   90.00
#
_symmetry.space_group_name_H-M   'P 1'
#
loop_
_entity.id
_entity.type
_entity.pdbx_description
1 polymer ?
#
loop_
_entity_poly.entity_id
_entity_poly.type
_entity_poly.pdbx_seq_one_letter_code
_entity_poly.pdbx_strand_id
1 'polypeptide(L)' 'MATKLKMPVLAVSGEKSFGANEAIVMRNAADSVTEVVVANAGHWLMEEAPGPTIAAIREFIAK' A
#
# COMPACT_ATOMS: atom_id res chain seq x y z
N MET A 1 3.43 7.47 -23.49
CA MET A 1 3.09 7.79 -22.09
C MET A 1 1.82 7.03 -21.74
N ALA A 2 1.85 6.16 -20.74
CA ALA A 2 0.64 5.50 -20.27
C ALA A 2 -0.19 6.48 -19.42
N THR A 3 -1.51 6.44 -19.58
CA THR A 3 -2.42 7.24 -18.76
C THR A 3 -2.37 6.77 -17.31
N LYS A 4 -2.02 7.67 -16.38
CA LYS A 4 -2.00 7.38 -14.94
C LYS A 4 -3.41 7.20 -14.36
N LEU A 5 -3.51 6.37 -13.33
CA LEU A 5 -4.70 6.21 -12.49
C LEU A 5 -5.03 7.54 -11.78
N LYS A 6 -6.29 7.97 -11.90
CA LYS A 6 -6.78 9.26 -11.39
C LYS A 6 -7.52 9.14 -10.05
N MET A 7 -7.96 7.95 -9.67
CA MET A 7 -8.54 7.69 -8.35
C MET A 7 -7.42 7.62 -7.29
N PRO A 8 -7.75 7.82 -6.00
CA PRO A 8 -6.83 7.53 -4.91
C PRO A 8 -6.38 6.06 -4.92
N VAL A 9 -5.11 5.81 -4.62
CA VAL A 9 -4.51 4.47 -4.51
C VAL A 9 -3.84 4.31 -3.14
N LEU A 10 -4.08 3.18 -2.49
CA LEU A 10 -3.32 2.74 -1.32
C LEU A 10 -2.23 1.75 -1.76
N ALA A 11 -0.98 2.14 -1.58
CA ALA A 11 0.19 1.29 -1.77
C ALA A 11 0.60 0.71 -0.41
N VAL A 12 0.27 -0.56 -0.17
CA VAL A 12 0.53 -1.25 1.11
C VAL A 12 1.51 -2.41 0.92
N SER A 13 2.56 -2.47 1.75
CA SER A 13 3.55 -3.55 1.69
C SER A 13 4.09 -3.91 3.07
N GLY A 14 4.64 -5.11 3.23
CA GLY A 14 5.36 -5.52 4.43
C GLY A 14 6.79 -5.00 4.43
N GLU A 15 7.28 -4.57 5.59
CA GLU A 15 8.66 -4.07 5.80
C GLU A 15 9.74 -5.08 5.34
N LYS A 16 9.50 -6.38 5.56
CA LYS A 16 10.43 -7.46 5.19
C LYS A 16 10.22 -7.96 3.74
N SER A 17 9.33 -7.32 2.99
CA SER A 17 9.06 -7.59 1.58
C SER A 17 9.45 -6.39 0.72
N PHE A 18 8.48 -5.71 0.12
CA PHE A 18 8.73 -4.62 -0.80
C PHE A 18 8.83 -3.25 -0.10
N GLY A 19 8.44 -3.18 1.18
CA GLY A 19 8.57 -1.98 2.02
C GLY A 19 8.08 -0.71 1.32
N ALA A 20 8.86 0.37 1.40
CA ALA A 20 8.52 1.64 0.77
C ALA A 20 8.58 1.63 -0.78
N ASN A 21 9.18 0.59 -1.40
CA ASN A 21 9.29 0.53 -2.85
C ASN A 21 7.94 0.39 -3.55
N GLU A 22 6.94 -0.19 -2.88
CA GLU A 22 5.58 -0.32 -3.41
C GLU A 22 4.99 1.04 -3.79
N ALA A 23 5.13 2.03 -2.91
CA ALA A 23 4.64 3.37 -3.19
C ALA A 23 5.48 4.10 -4.24
N ILE A 24 6.78 3.82 -4.36
CA ILE A 24 7.62 4.36 -5.43
C ILE A 24 7.12 3.88 -6.79
N VAL A 25 6.87 2.57 -6.93
CA VAL A 25 6.33 1.98 -8.16
C VAL A 25 4.93 2.55 -8.45
N MET A 26 4.06 2.65 -7.44
CA MET A 26 2.71 3.16 -7.65
C MET A 26 2.65 4.63 -8.02
N ARG A 27 3.59 5.48 -7.57
CA ARG A 27 3.68 6.88 -8.02
C ARG A 27 4.04 7.03 -9.50
N ASN A 28 4.64 6.01 -10.11
CA ASN A 28 4.81 5.95 -11.56
C ASN A 28 3.49 5.63 -12.28
N ALA A 29 2.56 4.92 -11.64
CA ALA A 29 1.31 4.45 -12.22
C ALA A 29 0.07 5.30 -11.87
N ALA A 30 0.10 6.06 -10.77
CA ALA A 30 -1.03 6.81 -10.22
C ALA A 30 -0.63 8.23 -9.79
N ASP A 31 -1.60 9.15 -9.79
CA ASP A 31 -1.36 10.55 -9.39
C ASP A 31 -1.53 10.78 -7.88
N SER A 32 -2.37 9.97 -7.21
CA SER A 32 -2.65 10.11 -5.78
C SER A 32 -2.39 8.78 -5.07
N VAL A 33 -1.26 8.69 -4.37
CA VAL A 33 -0.79 7.46 -3.71
C VAL A 33 -0.61 7.72 -2.22
N THR A 34 -1.33 6.95 -1.40
CA THR A 34 -1.09 6.82 0.04
C THR A 34 -0.19 5.62 0.29
N GLU A 35 0.86 5.80 1.07
CA GLU A 35 1.84 4.77 1.38
C GLU A 35 1.60 4.19 2.78
N VAL A 36 1.64 2.86 2.90
CA VAL A 36 1.65 2.16 4.18
C VAL A 36 2.68 1.03 4.14
N VAL A 37 3.58 1.02 5.11
CA VAL A 37 4.51 -0.09 5.34
C VAL A 37 4.15 -0.78 6.65
N VAL A 38 3.81 -2.06 6.58
CA VAL A 38 3.45 -2.87 7.74
C VAL A 38 4.73 -3.43 8.37
N ALA A 39 5.06 -2.91 9.56
CA ALA A 39 6.24 -3.33 10.30
C ALA A 39 6.22 -4.84 10.60
N ASN A 40 7.40 -5.46 10.59
CA ASN A 40 7.62 -6.88 10.88
C ASN A 40 6.94 -7.90 9.97
N ALA A 41 6.19 -7.48 8.94
CA ALA A 41 5.52 -8.35 7.98
C ALA A 41 6.28 -8.48 6.65
N GLY A 42 6.14 -9.63 6.00
CA GLY A 42 6.65 -9.97 4.68
C GLY A 42 5.58 -9.83 3.59
N HIS A 43 5.49 -10.82 2.71
CA HIS A 43 4.63 -10.76 1.52
C HIS A 43 3.15 -11.04 1.86
N TRP A 44 2.88 -11.84 2.89
CA TRP A 44 1.55 -12.36 3.19
C TRP A 44 0.87 -11.52 4.28
N LEU A 45 0.57 -10.25 3.96
CA LEU A 45 0.10 -9.26 4.94
C LEU A 45 -1.13 -9.69 5.76
N MET A 46 -2.06 -10.42 5.15
CA MET A 46 -3.29 -10.86 5.83
C MET A 46 -3.04 -12.00 6.80
N GLU A 47 -2.03 -12.84 6.55
CA GLU A 47 -1.62 -13.94 7.42
C GLU A 47 -0.63 -13.45 8.50
N GLU A 48 0.30 -12.57 8.13
CA GLU A 48 1.39 -12.12 8.99
C GLU A 48 0.99 -10.96 9.90
N ALA A 49 0.12 -10.06 9.43
CA ALA A 49 -0.31 -8.88 10.16
C ALA A 49 -1.76 -8.45 9.81
N PRO A 50 -2.77 -9.30 10.04
CA PRO A 50 -4.16 -9.02 9.67
C PRO A 50 -4.69 -7.74 10.30
N GLY A 51 -4.42 -7.49 11.59
CA GLY A 51 -4.92 -6.32 12.31
C GLY A 51 -4.47 -4.99 11.67
N PRO A 52 -3.15 -4.72 11.57
CA PRO A 52 -2.64 -3.52 10.91
C PRO A 52 -3.09 -3.38 9.46
N THR A 53 -3.11 -4.49 8.70
CA THR A 53 -3.52 -4.49 7.29
C THR A 53 -4.99 -4.09 7.13
N ILE A 54 -5.90 -4.70 7.92
CA ILE A 54 -7.33 -4.36 7.92
C ILE A 54 -7.54 -2.89 8.33
N ALA A 55 -6.82 -2.41 9.34
CA ALA A 55 -6.94 -1.02 9.79
C ALA A 55 -6.57 -0.03 8.68
N ALA A 56 -5.43 -0.25 8.00
CA ALA A 56 -5.00 0.59 6.89
C ALA A 56 -6.01 0.62 5.74
N ILE A 57 -6.56 -0.55 5.36
CA ILE A 57 -7.58 -0.66 4.31
C ILE A 57 -8.86 0.08 4.72
N ARG A 58 -9.34 -0.11 5.95
CA ARG A 58 -10.56 0.56 6.44
C ARG A 58 -10.40 2.07 6.52
N GLU A 59 -9.26 2.56 6.99
CA GLU A 59 -8.98 4.00 7.06
C GLU A 59 -8.95 4.62 5.66
N PHE A 60 -8.37 3.92 4.68
CA PHE A 60 -8.31 4.40 3.31
C PHE A 60 -9.68 4.46 2.63
N ILE A 61 -10.51 3.42 2.80
CA ILE A 61 -11.84 3.35 2.18
C ILE A 61 -12.83 4.34 2.83
N ALA A 62 -12.64 4.69 4.09
CA ALA A 62 -13.50 5.62 4.80
C ALA A 62 -13.28 7.11 4.44
N LYS A 63 -12.26 7.42 3.64
CA LYS A 63 -11.95 8.78 3.15
C LYS A 63 -12.71 9.10 1.87
#